data_AF-A0A1I2ALW5-F1
#
_entry.id   AF-A0A1I2ALW5-F1
#
_cell.length_a   1.000
_cell.length_b   1.000
_cell.length_c   1.000
_cell.angle_alpha   90.00
_cell.angle_beta   90.00
_cell.angle_gamma   90.00
#
_symmetry.space_group_name_H-M   'P 1'
#
loop_
_entity.id
_entity.type
_entity.pdbx_description
1 polymer ?
#
loop_
_entity_poly.entity_id
_entity_poly.type
_entity_poly.pdbx_seq_one_letter_code
_entity_poly.pdbx_strand_id
1 'polypeptide(L)'
;MFRIPQVVTFFVFLLTMSTGFAQQPDTLWTRLLNENTSSLKPGSKGFTGKGWDLIQSGVQQNQYVLIGEDHFMAEIPYFTEQVLKTSTFNTFALEVDPYVAQILNQKLAQKDTTSVMKWASQTGAALSFYGLREEFQMLQAANRTHTTFIGLDQIAMISDPLLYEDLARTATSVSSRKQYAVMAERARAAADKFTSDMSQPTYMQSAMFDQDVAELEKGPLSAHEKEILEGIKLSARIYKTQSHALRVQLMKHQLMMAYESAIKNKKVLVKMGAMHCARGESYLRVYDCGNLLSNLADSEYKTTFHIAIFGKDGVQGSPFKSLPAQKLDPYNGDLKFIKPFFDATPKEEWAVFNLLPIRKALQSQKLKIDDIDLRRTILGYDVLVIFPTAHPSHSIN
;
A
#
# COMPACT_ATOMS: atom_id res chain seq x y z
N MET A 1 43.87 85.92 26.04
CA MET A 1 42.64 85.11 25.88
C MET A 1 43.06 83.74 25.40
N PHE A 2 42.58 82.70 26.07
CA PHE A 2 42.65 81.26 25.77
C PHE A 2 43.92 80.43 26.08
N ARG A 3 43.61 79.33 26.76
CA ARG A 3 44.41 78.31 27.45
C ARG A 3 44.74 77.14 26.51
N ILE A 4 45.87 76.48 26.74
CA ILE A 4 46.18 75.06 26.43
C ILE A 4 45.55 74.24 27.61
N PRO A 5 45.07 72.95 27.54
CA PRO A 5 45.83 71.83 26.95
C PRO A 5 45.09 70.54 26.47
N GLN A 6 45.91 69.71 25.80
CA GLN A 6 46.04 68.24 25.86
C GLN A 6 44.83 67.32 25.63
N VAL A 7 44.93 66.57 24.53
CA VAL A 7 44.12 65.40 24.18
C VAL A 7 44.67 64.17 24.91
N VAL A 8 43.83 63.51 25.71
CA VAL A 8 43.98 62.10 26.11
C VAL A 8 42.62 61.44 25.87
N THR A 9 42.55 60.54 24.89
CA THR A 9 41.35 59.75 24.60
C THR A 9 41.59 58.32 25.06
N PHE A 10 40.82 57.91 26.08
CA PHE A 10 40.82 56.58 26.65
C PHE A 10 39.96 55.65 25.78
N PHE A 11 40.52 54.54 25.30
CA PHE A 11 39.76 53.48 24.64
C PHE A 11 39.15 52.56 25.69
N VAL A 12 37.82 52.46 25.74
CA VAL A 12 37.11 51.43 26.51
C VAL A 12 36.49 50.44 25.53
N PHE A 13 37.05 49.23 25.51
CA PHE A 13 36.52 48.07 24.80
C PHE A 13 35.46 47.41 25.70
N LEU A 14 34.18 47.52 25.35
CA LEU A 14 33.10 46.78 26.01
C LEU A 14 32.79 45.53 25.19
N LEU A 15 33.34 44.40 25.63
CA LEU A 15 32.97 43.06 25.16
C LEU A 15 31.59 42.70 25.74
N THR A 16 30.53 42.84 24.95
CA THR A 16 29.25 42.21 25.25
C THR A 16 29.28 40.77 24.74
N MET A 17 29.48 39.82 25.65
CA MET A 17 29.25 38.40 25.42
C MET A 17 27.75 38.15 25.22
N SER A 18 27.29 38.17 23.97
CA SER A 18 25.97 37.67 23.60
C SER A 18 26.02 36.16 23.46
N THR A 19 25.76 35.43 24.56
CA THR A 19 25.39 34.02 24.50
C THR A 19 23.96 33.89 23.99
N GLY A 20 23.77 34.16 22.70
CA GLY A 20 22.55 33.84 21.98
C GLY A 20 22.59 32.38 21.55
N PHE A 21 22.25 31.44 22.46
CA PHE A 21 21.76 30.15 22.00
C PHE A 21 20.41 30.39 21.34
N ALA A 22 20.42 30.42 20.01
CA ALA A 22 19.20 30.41 19.21
C ALA A 22 18.48 29.06 19.41
N GLN A 23 17.72 28.92 20.49
CA GLN A 23 16.68 27.90 20.56
C GLN A 23 15.60 28.30 19.56
N GLN A 24 15.48 27.55 18.47
CA GLN A 24 14.31 27.60 17.60
C GLN A 24 13.05 27.53 18.50
N PRO A 25 12.03 28.38 18.30
CA PRO A 25 10.83 28.29 19.11
C PRO A 25 10.20 26.90 18.95
N ASP A 26 10.16 26.14 20.05
CA ASP A 26 9.52 24.83 20.12
C ASP A 26 8.01 24.99 19.88
N THR A 27 7.60 24.83 18.63
CA THR A 27 6.18 24.89 18.24
C THR A 27 5.43 23.69 18.84
N LEU A 28 4.12 23.82 19.04
CA LEU A 28 3.28 22.69 19.45
C LEU A 28 3.46 21.47 18.51
N TRP A 29 3.65 21.72 17.21
CA TRP A 29 3.96 20.68 16.23
C TRP A 29 5.25 19.94 16.56
N THR A 30 6.36 20.67 16.75
CA THR A 30 7.68 20.11 17.06
C THR A 30 7.64 19.27 18.33
N ARG A 31 7.00 19.79 19.39
CA ARG A 31 6.81 19.06 20.65
C ARG A 31 6.02 17.78 20.46
N LEU A 32 4.84 17.85 19.84
CA LEU A 32 3.99 16.69 19.63
C LEU A 32 4.69 15.64 18.77
N LEU A 33 5.45 16.04 17.75
CA LEU A 33 6.22 15.13 16.93
C LEU A 33 7.27 14.41 17.79
N ASN A 34 8.13 15.14 18.48
CA ASN A 34 9.22 14.57 19.30
C ASN A 34 8.72 13.69 20.44
N GLU A 35 7.69 14.11 21.16
CA GLU A 35 7.12 13.35 22.30
C GLU A 35 6.41 12.07 21.85
N ASN A 36 5.99 11.97 20.59
CA ASN A 36 5.20 10.86 20.05
C ASN A 36 5.92 10.07 18.96
N THR A 37 7.22 10.24 18.83
CA THR A 37 8.10 9.37 18.04
C THR A 37 8.70 8.28 18.94
N SER A 38 8.71 7.05 18.44
CA SER A 38 9.34 5.91 19.11
C SER A 38 10.20 5.12 18.13
N SER A 39 11.30 4.55 18.62
CA SER A 39 12.17 3.67 17.83
C SER A 39 11.47 2.36 17.50
N LEU A 40 11.74 1.86 16.30
CA LEU A 40 11.39 0.52 15.84
C LEU A 40 12.64 -0.11 15.22
N LYS A 41 13.06 -1.26 15.73
CA LYS A 41 14.33 -1.90 15.33
C LYS A 41 14.05 -3.26 14.69
N PRO A 42 14.33 -3.44 13.39
CA PRO A 42 14.23 -4.75 12.77
C PRO A 42 15.30 -5.69 13.32
N GLY A 43 15.00 -6.98 13.37
CA GLY A 43 15.91 -8.00 13.88
C GLY A 43 15.55 -9.40 13.38
N SER A 44 16.42 -10.37 13.65
CA SER A 44 16.27 -11.75 13.17
C SER A 44 15.02 -12.46 13.71
N LYS A 45 14.47 -12.00 14.84
CA LYS A 45 13.26 -12.53 15.47
C LYS A 45 12.03 -11.63 15.29
N GLY A 46 12.11 -10.63 14.43
CA GLY A 46 11.09 -9.59 14.25
C GLY A 46 11.52 -8.25 14.83
N PHE A 47 10.56 -7.37 15.08
CA PHE A 47 10.83 -6.02 15.57
C PHE A 47 10.93 -5.92 17.09
N THR A 48 11.64 -4.90 17.56
CA THR A 48 11.71 -4.51 18.97
C THR A 48 11.62 -2.98 19.13
N GLY A 49 11.38 -2.52 20.36
CA GLY A 49 11.32 -1.11 20.72
C GLY A 49 9.90 -0.61 20.99
N LYS A 50 9.77 0.56 21.64
CA LYS A 50 8.46 1.12 22.04
C LYS A 50 7.50 1.34 20.87
N GLY A 51 8.03 1.61 19.67
CA GLY A 51 7.22 1.72 18.47
C GLY A 51 6.56 0.40 18.08
N TRP A 52 7.26 -0.72 18.30
CA TRP A 52 6.70 -2.05 18.09
C TRP A 52 5.62 -2.38 19.12
N ASP A 53 5.84 -2.07 20.40
CA ASP A 53 4.84 -2.30 21.46
C ASP A 53 3.51 -1.61 21.13
N LEU A 54 3.57 -0.38 20.62
CA LEU A 54 2.40 0.38 20.17
C LEU A 54 1.68 -0.34 19.02
N ILE A 55 2.41 -0.80 18.02
CA ILE A 55 1.85 -1.50 16.86
C ILE A 55 1.23 -2.83 17.30
N GLN A 56 1.92 -3.63 18.11
CA GLN A 56 1.39 -4.89 18.63
C GLN A 56 0.10 -4.68 19.42
N SER A 57 0.07 -3.67 20.29
CA SER A 57 -1.11 -3.33 21.07
C SER A 57 -2.29 -2.93 20.17
N GLY A 58 -2.04 -2.06 19.18
CA GLY A 58 -3.04 -1.65 18.21
C GLY A 58 -3.58 -2.82 17.38
N VAL A 59 -2.71 -3.72 16.93
CA VAL A 59 -3.10 -4.92 16.21
C VAL A 59 -3.93 -5.86 17.09
N GLN A 60 -3.55 -6.07 18.34
CA GLN A 60 -4.25 -6.98 19.26
C GLN A 60 -5.66 -6.47 19.61
N GLN A 61 -5.81 -5.18 19.85
CA GLN A 61 -7.07 -4.55 20.29
C GLN A 61 -8.11 -4.37 19.19
N ASN A 62 -7.70 -4.39 17.91
CA ASN A 62 -8.60 -4.07 16.81
C ASN A 62 -8.93 -5.30 15.97
N GLN A 63 -10.20 -5.37 15.54
CA GLN A 63 -10.67 -6.42 14.63
C GLN A 63 -10.14 -6.21 13.22
N TYR A 64 -10.10 -4.96 12.76
CA TYR A 64 -9.58 -4.59 11.45
C TYR A 64 -8.27 -3.83 11.61
N VAL A 65 -7.23 -4.34 10.96
CA VAL A 65 -5.90 -3.73 10.89
C VAL A 65 -5.61 -3.43 9.42
N LEU A 66 -5.30 -2.17 9.13
CA LEU A 66 -5.05 -1.71 7.77
C LEU A 66 -3.63 -1.17 7.66
N ILE A 67 -2.86 -1.71 6.73
CA ILE A 67 -1.53 -1.26 6.35
C ILE A 67 -1.66 -0.56 4.99
N GLY A 68 -1.50 0.76 5.01
CA GLY A 68 -1.36 1.61 3.84
C GLY A 68 0.10 1.77 3.47
N GLU A 69 0.48 1.39 2.25
CA GLU A 69 1.87 1.36 1.82
C GLU A 69 2.18 2.22 0.59
N ASP A 70 3.46 2.27 0.22
CA ASP A 70 3.94 2.62 -1.12
C ASP A 70 4.67 1.38 -1.66
N HIS A 71 4.30 0.91 -2.86
CA HIS A 71 4.62 -0.46 -3.30
C HIS A 71 6.13 -0.69 -3.55
N PHE A 72 6.50 -1.95 -3.78
CA PHE A 72 7.80 -2.36 -4.37
C PHE A 72 9.05 -2.15 -3.50
N MET A 73 8.92 -2.06 -2.18
CA MET A 73 10.04 -2.01 -1.24
C MET A 73 10.05 -3.24 -0.33
N ALA A 74 11.19 -3.92 -0.21
CA ALA A 74 11.34 -5.18 0.52
C ALA A 74 11.01 -5.08 2.03
N GLU A 75 11.14 -3.88 2.60
CA GLU A 75 10.85 -3.60 4.00
C GLU A 75 9.36 -3.79 4.34
N ILE A 76 8.46 -3.52 3.40
CA ILE A 76 7.02 -3.53 3.65
C ILE A 76 6.43 -4.94 3.78
N PRO A 77 6.73 -5.91 2.91
CA PRO A 77 6.33 -7.30 3.14
C PRO A 77 6.99 -7.87 4.39
N TYR A 78 8.23 -7.52 4.72
CA TYR A 78 8.85 -7.89 6.00
C TYR A 78 8.08 -7.33 7.20
N PHE A 79 7.70 -6.05 7.15
CA PHE A 79 6.88 -5.39 8.16
C PHE A 79 5.53 -6.09 8.34
N THR A 80 4.84 -6.34 7.23
CA THR A 80 3.54 -6.98 7.21
C THR A 80 3.61 -8.41 7.73
N GLU A 81 4.66 -9.16 7.40
CA GLU A 81 4.91 -10.49 7.97
C GLU A 81 5.05 -10.44 9.50
N GLN A 82 5.74 -9.43 10.05
CA GLN A 82 5.84 -9.29 11.50
C GLN A 82 4.48 -8.94 12.11
N VAL A 83 3.66 -8.10 11.46
CA VAL A 83 2.28 -7.80 11.91
C VAL A 83 1.44 -9.08 11.93
N LEU A 84 1.52 -9.92 10.88
CA LEU A 84 0.84 -11.21 10.81
C LEU A 84 1.19 -12.15 11.98
N LYS A 85 2.40 -12.04 12.55
CA LYS A 85 2.82 -12.85 13.71
C LYS A 85 2.27 -12.34 15.05
N THR A 86 1.75 -11.12 15.12
CA THR A 86 1.27 -10.53 16.39
C THR A 86 -0.11 -11.04 16.81
N SER A 87 -0.88 -11.61 15.87
CA SER A 87 -2.22 -12.12 16.13
C SER A 87 -2.63 -13.14 15.07
N THR A 88 -3.62 -13.98 15.37
CA THR A 88 -4.21 -14.87 14.38
C THR A 88 -5.22 -14.10 13.53
N PHE A 89 -4.85 -13.82 12.29
CA PHE A 89 -5.76 -13.25 11.30
C PHE A 89 -6.57 -14.35 10.63
N ASN A 90 -7.87 -14.14 10.47
CA ASN A 90 -8.72 -15.05 9.69
C ASN A 90 -8.62 -14.71 8.21
N THR A 91 -8.56 -13.43 7.90
CA THR A 91 -8.65 -12.91 6.54
C THR A 91 -7.55 -11.89 6.29
N PHE A 92 -6.97 -11.96 5.11
CA PHE A 92 -6.04 -10.96 4.62
C PHE A 92 -6.56 -10.42 3.28
N ALA A 93 -7.05 -9.19 3.32
CA ALA A 93 -7.56 -8.47 2.16
C ALA A 93 -6.42 -7.77 1.43
N LEU A 94 -6.38 -7.97 0.12
CA LEU A 94 -5.24 -7.64 -0.75
C LEU A 94 -5.68 -6.71 -1.88
N GLU A 95 -4.77 -5.83 -2.33
CA GLU A 95 -4.96 -4.99 -3.53
C GLU A 95 -4.73 -5.79 -4.82
N VAL A 96 -5.69 -6.66 -5.11
CA VAL A 96 -5.73 -7.56 -6.25
C VAL A 96 -7.18 -7.97 -6.44
N ASP A 97 -7.56 -8.44 -7.63
CA ASP A 97 -8.91 -8.91 -7.88
C ASP A 97 -9.27 -10.20 -7.11
N PRO A 98 -10.57 -10.46 -6.90
CA PRO A 98 -11.03 -11.64 -6.18
C PRO A 98 -10.56 -12.97 -6.80
N TYR A 99 -10.36 -13.01 -8.12
CA TYR A 99 -10.07 -14.24 -8.86
C TYR A 99 -8.60 -14.64 -8.67
N VAL A 100 -7.67 -13.70 -8.79
CA VAL A 100 -6.25 -13.95 -8.48
C VAL A 100 -6.08 -14.28 -6.99
N ALA A 101 -6.81 -13.62 -6.09
CA ALA A 101 -6.79 -13.99 -4.67
C ALA A 101 -7.27 -15.45 -4.43
N GLN A 102 -8.29 -15.91 -5.16
CA GLN A 102 -8.72 -17.30 -5.12
C GLN A 102 -7.65 -18.27 -5.65
N ILE A 103 -6.99 -17.93 -6.76
CA ILE A 103 -5.86 -18.72 -7.30
C ILE A 103 -4.73 -18.81 -6.26
N LEU A 104 -4.39 -17.69 -5.60
CA LEU A 104 -3.37 -17.65 -4.55
C LEU A 104 -3.74 -18.55 -3.37
N ASN A 105 -4.98 -18.50 -2.86
CA ASN A 105 -5.45 -19.42 -1.82
C ASN A 105 -5.27 -20.89 -2.23
N GLN A 106 -5.68 -21.25 -3.45
CA GLN A 106 -5.59 -22.63 -3.94
C GLN A 106 -4.14 -23.10 -4.10
N LYS A 107 -3.27 -22.23 -4.63
CA LYS A 107 -1.86 -22.56 -4.88
C LYS A 107 -1.06 -22.64 -3.59
N LEU A 108 -1.24 -21.68 -2.68
CA LEU A 108 -0.51 -21.64 -1.42
C LEU A 108 -0.97 -22.74 -0.45
N ALA A 109 -2.19 -23.26 -0.57
CA ALA A 109 -2.65 -24.42 0.20
C ALA A 109 -1.94 -25.74 -0.17
N GLN A 110 -1.21 -25.80 -1.29
CA GLN A 110 -0.48 -27.00 -1.71
C GLN A 110 0.73 -27.26 -0.82
N LYS A 111 0.96 -28.53 -0.46
CA LYS A 111 2.09 -28.94 0.40
C LYS A 111 3.45 -28.84 -0.30
N ASP A 112 3.48 -29.00 -1.62
CA ASP A 112 4.72 -28.96 -2.40
C ASP A 112 5.14 -27.50 -2.67
N THR A 113 5.91 -26.95 -1.74
CA THR A 113 6.42 -25.58 -1.81
C THR A 113 7.33 -25.34 -3.02
N THR A 114 8.02 -26.37 -3.53
CA THR A 114 8.89 -26.27 -4.71
C THR A 114 8.04 -26.03 -5.96
N SER A 115 6.98 -26.82 -6.15
CA SER A 115 6.05 -26.63 -7.27
C SER A 115 5.31 -25.30 -7.20
N VAL A 116 4.95 -24.85 -5.99
CA VAL A 116 4.34 -23.54 -5.78
C VAL A 116 5.28 -22.40 -6.16
N MET A 117 6.55 -22.44 -5.72
CA MET A 117 7.55 -21.43 -6.09
C MET A 117 7.83 -21.43 -7.60
N LYS A 118 7.93 -22.63 -8.21
CA LYS A 118 8.09 -22.75 -9.66
C LYS A 118 6.91 -22.15 -10.42
N TRP A 119 5.67 -22.44 -9.99
CA TRP A 119 4.48 -21.84 -10.57
C TRP A 119 4.48 -20.32 -10.43
N ALA A 120 4.80 -19.81 -9.24
CA ALA A 120 4.84 -18.38 -9.01
C ALA A 120 5.90 -17.68 -9.87
N SER A 121 7.06 -18.30 -10.05
CA SER A 121 8.09 -17.85 -10.98
C SER A 121 7.61 -17.84 -12.44
N GLN A 122 7.04 -18.96 -12.90
CA GLN A 122 6.50 -19.03 -14.26
C GLN A 122 5.37 -18.03 -14.53
N THR A 123 4.57 -17.72 -13.51
CA THR A 123 3.49 -16.75 -13.60
C THR A 123 4.00 -15.31 -13.56
N GLY A 124 5.01 -15.05 -12.74
CA GLY A 124 5.71 -13.78 -12.64
C GLY A 124 4.77 -12.59 -12.47
N ALA A 125 4.92 -11.60 -13.35
CA ALA A 125 4.22 -10.31 -13.27
C ALA A 125 2.69 -10.42 -13.41
N ALA A 126 2.15 -11.54 -13.91
CA ALA A 126 0.71 -11.75 -13.94
C ALA A 126 0.10 -11.91 -12.53
N LEU A 127 0.92 -12.16 -11.50
CA LEU A 127 0.51 -12.07 -10.09
C LEU A 127 0.46 -10.63 -9.54
N SER A 128 0.59 -9.61 -10.40
CA SER A 128 0.67 -8.21 -9.99
C SER A 128 1.81 -8.00 -8.98
N PHE A 129 1.57 -7.27 -7.88
CA PHE A 129 2.51 -7.06 -6.77
C PHE A 129 3.08 -8.37 -6.21
N TYR A 130 2.29 -9.44 -6.22
CA TYR A 130 2.66 -10.75 -5.67
C TYR A 130 3.53 -11.59 -6.61
N GLY A 131 3.89 -11.04 -7.78
CA GLY A 131 4.99 -11.53 -8.60
C GLY A 131 6.37 -11.13 -8.07
N LEU A 132 6.43 -10.34 -7.00
CA LEU A 132 7.65 -10.02 -6.28
C LEU A 132 7.93 -11.06 -5.20
N ARG A 133 9.21 -11.36 -4.99
CA ARG A 133 9.70 -12.42 -4.11
C ARG A 133 9.29 -12.18 -2.67
N GLU A 134 9.53 -10.98 -2.15
CA GLU A 134 9.25 -10.66 -0.75
C GLU A 134 7.74 -10.63 -0.48
N GLU A 135 6.94 -10.08 -1.41
CA GLU A 135 5.47 -10.09 -1.35
C GLU A 135 4.91 -11.52 -1.38
N PHE A 136 5.44 -12.37 -2.26
CA PHE A 136 5.01 -13.77 -2.34
C PHE A 136 5.38 -14.58 -1.08
N GLN A 137 6.57 -14.35 -0.52
CA GLN A 137 7.01 -14.96 0.73
C GLN A 137 6.15 -14.53 1.91
N MET A 138 5.73 -13.26 1.96
CA MET A 138 4.76 -12.77 2.94
C MET A 138 3.43 -13.52 2.84
N LEU A 139 2.91 -13.74 1.62
CA LEU A 139 1.69 -14.55 1.44
C LEU A 139 1.88 -16.01 1.86
N GLN A 140 3.05 -16.61 1.60
CA GLN A 140 3.36 -17.95 2.12
C GLN A 140 3.32 -17.98 3.66
N ALA A 141 3.85 -16.95 4.33
CA ALA A 141 3.81 -16.85 5.78
C ALA A 141 2.38 -16.72 6.31
N ALA A 142 1.54 -15.89 5.67
CA ALA A 142 0.12 -15.75 6.02
C ALA A 142 -0.68 -17.06 5.82
N ASN A 143 -0.41 -17.80 4.74
CA ASN A 143 -1.06 -19.07 4.48
C ASN A 143 -0.67 -20.15 5.51
N ARG A 144 0.58 -20.15 6.01
CA ARG A 144 1.03 -21.06 7.07
C ARG A 144 0.27 -20.86 8.39
N THR A 145 -0.32 -19.69 8.60
CA THR A 145 -1.20 -19.40 9.76
C THR A 145 -2.68 -19.60 9.44
N HIS A 146 -3.01 -20.24 8.32
CA HIS A 146 -4.37 -20.48 7.83
C HIS A 146 -5.18 -19.20 7.58
N THR A 147 -4.49 -18.10 7.24
CA THR A 147 -5.15 -16.87 6.83
C THR A 147 -5.69 -17.02 5.41
N THR A 148 -6.97 -16.67 5.20
CA THR A 148 -7.61 -16.72 3.87
C THR A 148 -7.42 -15.39 3.14
N PHE A 149 -7.06 -15.42 1.86
CA PHE A 149 -6.93 -14.21 1.05
C PHE A 149 -8.26 -13.81 0.42
N ILE A 150 -8.56 -12.51 0.41
CA ILE A 150 -9.61 -11.92 -0.43
C ILE A 150 -9.01 -10.80 -1.26
N GLY A 151 -9.47 -10.68 -2.51
CA GLY A 151 -9.11 -9.59 -3.40
C GLY A 151 -10.16 -8.49 -3.34
N LEU A 152 -9.70 -7.23 -3.31
CA LEU A 152 -10.55 -6.06 -3.26
C LEU A 152 -10.37 -5.12 -4.45
N ASP A 153 -9.60 -5.44 -5.48
CA ASP A 153 -9.33 -4.53 -6.60
C ASP A 153 -9.90 -5.00 -7.95
N GLN A 154 -9.77 -4.16 -8.96
CA GLN A 154 -9.91 -4.55 -10.35
C GLN A 154 -8.80 -5.54 -10.76
N ILE A 155 -9.00 -6.21 -11.89
CA ILE A 155 -7.97 -7.09 -12.45
C ILE A 155 -6.81 -6.21 -12.90
N ALA A 156 -5.61 -6.51 -12.39
CA ALA A 156 -4.44 -5.71 -12.70
C ALA A 156 -4.13 -5.79 -14.20
N MET A 157 -3.52 -4.72 -14.73
CA MET A 157 -3.32 -4.47 -16.16
C MET A 157 -2.70 -5.61 -16.97
N ILE A 158 -1.94 -6.47 -16.30
CA ILE A 158 -1.17 -7.58 -16.88
C ILE A 158 -1.50 -8.93 -16.24
N SER A 159 -2.55 -8.99 -15.41
CA SER A 159 -3.00 -10.20 -14.72
C SER A 159 -4.07 -10.96 -15.49
N ASP A 160 -4.68 -10.35 -16.50
CA ASP A 160 -5.73 -10.97 -17.31
C ASP A 160 -5.33 -12.28 -18.02
N PRO A 161 -4.05 -12.57 -18.39
CA PRO A 161 -3.73 -13.88 -18.98
C PRO A 161 -4.04 -15.05 -18.04
N LEU A 162 -3.87 -14.88 -16.72
CA LEU A 162 -4.17 -15.93 -15.74
C LEU A 162 -5.64 -16.33 -15.73
N LEU A 163 -6.52 -15.34 -15.88
CA LEU A 163 -7.96 -15.55 -15.86
C LEU A 163 -8.41 -16.26 -17.14
N TYR A 164 -7.85 -15.88 -18.29
CA TYR A 164 -8.13 -16.57 -19.54
C TYR A 164 -7.59 -18.00 -19.56
N GLU A 165 -6.42 -18.26 -18.97
CA GLU A 165 -5.92 -19.63 -18.79
C GLU A 165 -6.83 -20.47 -17.91
N ASP A 166 -7.34 -19.90 -16.82
CA ASP A 166 -8.27 -20.59 -15.94
C ASP A 166 -9.58 -20.92 -16.67
N LEU A 167 -10.19 -19.92 -17.31
CA LEU A 167 -11.41 -20.07 -18.11
C LEU A 167 -11.22 -21.04 -19.28
N ALA A 168 -10.05 -21.07 -19.92
CA ALA A 168 -9.76 -22.04 -20.97
C ALA A 168 -9.76 -23.50 -20.47
N ARG A 169 -9.47 -23.72 -19.18
CA ARG A 169 -9.52 -25.05 -18.55
C ARG A 169 -10.91 -25.40 -18.02
N THR A 170 -11.65 -24.43 -17.51
CA THR A 170 -12.91 -24.65 -16.78
C THR A 170 -14.16 -24.43 -17.63
N ALA A 171 -14.06 -23.73 -18.76
CA ALA A 171 -15.20 -23.45 -19.64
C ALA A 171 -15.84 -24.74 -20.16
N THR A 172 -17.17 -24.73 -20.21
CA THR A 172 -17.98 -25.91 -20.54
C THR A 172 -17.98 -26.18 -22.05
N SER A 173 -18.05 -25.13 -22.88
CA SER A 173 -18.02 -25.23 -24.34
C SER A 173 -16.61 -25.40 -24.89
N VAL A 174 -16.46 -26.30 -25.87
CA VAL A 174 -15.21 -26.46 -26.65
C VAL A 174 -14.83 -25.16 -27.36
N SER A 175 -15.82 -24.41 -27.87
CA SER A 175 -15.56 -23.13 -28.55
C SER A 175 -15.02 -22.09 -27.58
N SER A 176 -15.65 -21.92 -26.42
CA SER A 176 -15.20 -20.98 -25.39
C SER A 176 -13.81 -21.33 -24.88
N ARG A 177 -13.52 -22.62 -24.61
CA ARG A 177 -12.17 -23.06 -24.21
C ARG A 177 -11.08 -22.65 -25.21
N LYS A 178 -11.34 -22.87 -26.50
CA LYS A 178 -10.40 -22.48 -27.57
C LYS A 178 -10.23 -20.96 -27.64
N GLN A 179 -11.33 -20.21 -27.54
CA GLN A 179 -11.29 -18.76 -27.60
C GLN A 179 -10.55 -18.16 -26.40
N TYR A 180 -10.80 -18.62 -25.17
CA TYR A 180 -10.04 -18.20 -23.99
C TYR A 180 -8.55 -18.53 -24.10
N ALA A 181 -8.18 -19.68 -24.66
CA ALA A 181 -6.76 -20.00 -24.90
C ALA A 181 -6.11 -19.00 -25.87
N VAL A 182 -6.82 -18.59 -26.93
CA VAL A 182 -6.34 -17.55 -27.85
C VAL A 182 -6.22 -16.20 -27.15
N MET A 183 -7.20 -15.82 -26.32
CA MET A 183 -7.16 -14.58 -25.55
C MET A 183 -6.00 -14.58 -24.55
N ALA A 184 -5.70 -15.70 -23.90
CA ALA A 184 -4.56 -15.83 -22.99
C ALA A 184 -3.23 -15.56 -23.68
N GLU A 185 -3.00 -16.11 -24.87
CA GLU A 185 -1.79 -15.84 -25.65
C GLU A 185 -1.68 -14.37 -26.09
N ARG A 186 -2.79 -13.77 -26.53
CA ARG A 186 -2.83 -12.35 -26.91
C ARG A 186 -2.57 -11.45 -25.70
N ALA A 187 -3.14 -11.77 -24.55
CA ALA A 187 -2.95 -11.03 -23.30
C ALA A 187 -1.48 -11.10 -22.84
N ARG A 188 -0.85 -12.29 -22.88
CA ARG A 188 0.59 -12.44 -22.64
C ARG A 188 1.44 -11.58 -23.56
N ALA A 189 1.20 -11.68 -24.86
CA ALA A 189 1.97 -10.92 -25.85
C ALA A 189 1.80 -9.40 -25.66
N ALA A 190 0.61 -8.94 -25.29
CA ALA A 190 0.36 -7.54 -24.97
C ALA A 190 1.06 -7.11 -23.67
N ALA A 191 1.01 -7.93 -22.62
CA ALA A 191 1.71 -7.68 -21.36
C ALA A 191 3.24 -7.60 -21.54
N ASP A 192 3.83 -8.48 -22.35
CA ASP A 192 5.26 -8.44 -22.66
C ASP A 192 5.65 -7.15 -23.39
N LYS A 193 4.82 -6.70 -24.34
CA LYS A 193 5.01 -5.41 -25.02
C LYS A 193 4.88 -4.25 -24.05
N PHE A 194 3.81 -4.21 -23.26
CA PHE A 194 3.55 -3.14 -22.30
C PHE A 194 4.64 -3.02 -21.23
N THR A 195 5.09 -4.13 -20.65
CA THR A 195 6.15 -4.11 -19.65
C THR A 195 7.50 -3.65 -20.23
N SER A 196 7.72 -3.88 -21.53
CA SER A 196 8.92 -3.43 -22.26
C SER A 196 8.81 -2.00 -22.82
N ASP A 197 7.60 -1.50 -23.02
CA ASP A 197 7.28 -0.16 -23.50
C ASP A 197 5.86 0.21 -23.05
N MET A 198 5.77 1.05 -22.00
CA MET A 198 4.50 1.45 -21.41
C MET A 198 3.64 2.36 -22.30
N SER A 199 4.13 2.79 -23.46
CA SER A 199 3.30 3.46 -24.46
C SER A 199 2.40 2.48 -25.23
N GLN A 200 2.70 1.18 -25.21
CA GLN A 200 1.87 0.15 -25.82
C GLN A 200 0.59 -0.06 -24.99
N PRO A 201 -0.56 -0.36 -25.61
CA PRO A 201 -1.76 -0.69 -24.85
C PRO A 201 -1.65 -2.11 -24.27
N THR A 202 -2.27 -2.32 -23.10
CA THR A 202 -2.54 -3.68 -22.64
C THR A 202 -3.67 -4.33 -23.43
N TYR A 203 -3.85 -5.64 -23.29
CA TYR A 203 -4.88 -6.35 -24.04
C TYR A 203 -6.29 -5.84 -23.71
N MET A 204 -6.62 -5.65 -22.43
CA MET A 204 -7.89 -5.04 -22.00
C MET A 204 -8.16 -3.64 -22.59
N GLN A 205 -7.12 -2.90 -22.97
CA GLN A 205 -7.25 -1.58 -23.60
C GLN A 205 -7.35 -1.64 -25.14
N SER A 206 -7.12 -2.82 -25.74
CA SER A 206 -7.09 -3.00 -27.18
C SER A 206 -8.49 -3.17 -27.80
N ALA A 207 -8.62 -2.84 -29.09
CA ALA A 207 -9.83 -3.14 -29.86
C ALA A 207 -10.04 -4.65 -30.08
N MET A 208 -8.95 -5.42 -30.10
CA MET A 208 -9.00 -6.88 -30.24
C MET A 208 -9.71 -7.53 -29.04
N PHE A 209 -9.48 -7.01 -27.84
CA PHE A 209 -10.23 -7.45 -26.65
C PHE A 209 -11.75 -7.28 -26.83
N ASP A 210 -12.20 -6.11 -27.31
CA ASP A 210 -13.63 -5.87 -27.53
C ASP A 210 -14.23 -6.85 -28.56
N GLN A 211 -13.48 -7.17 -29.62
CA GLN A 211 -13.87 -8.15 -30.63
C GLN A 211 -13.97 -9.57 -30.06
N ASP A 212 -12.97 -9.98 -29.27
CA ASP A 212 -12.92 -11.31 -28.68
C ASP A 212 -14.03 -11.52 -27.63
N VAL A 213 -14.34 -10.50 -26.83
CA VAL A 213 -15.46 -10.52 -25.89
C VAL A 213 -16.79 -10.63 -26.65
N ALA A 214 -16.99 -9.81 -27.69
CA ALA A 214 -18.21 -9.85 -28.50
C ALA A 214 -18.40 -11.20 -29.20
N GLU A 215 -17.33 -11.88 -29.59
CA GLU A 215 -17.40 -13.23 -30.17
C GLU A 215 -17.75 -14.27 -29.10
N LEU A 216 -17.12 -14.22 -27.93
CA LEU A 216 -17.43 -15.12 -26.80
C LEU A 216 -18.92 -15.07 -26.41
N GLU A 217 -19.48 -13.86 -26.35
CA GLU A 217 -20.86 -13.63 -25.90
C GLU A 217 -21.92 -14.11 -26.90
N LYS A 218 -21.54 -14.49 -28.13
CA LYS A 218 -22.45 -15.16 -29.08
C LYS A 218 -22.76 -16.61 -28.67
N GLY A 219 -21.88 -17.23 -27.89
CA GLY A 219 -22.01 -18.61 -27.43
C GLY A 219 -22.63 -18.72 -26.04
N PRO A 220 -23.07 -19.93 -25.63
CA PRO A 220 -23.49 -20.16 -24.26
C PRO A 220 -22.28 -20.10 -23.31
N LEU A 221 -22.37 -19.24 -22.30
CA LEU A 221 -21.41 -19.14 -21.21
C LEU A 221 -22.04 -19.67 -19.91
N SER A 222 -21.27 -20.43 -19.12
CA SER A 222 -21.66 -20.80 -17.76
C SER A 222 -21.77 -19.58 -16.84
N ALA A 223 -22.39 -19.75 -15.67
CA ALA A 223 -22.48 -18.66 -14.67
C ALA A 223 -21.08 -18.17 -14.23
N HIS A 224 -20.14 -19.10 -14.05
CA HIS A 224 -18.76 -18.79 -13.68
C HIS A 224 -18.02 -18.03 -14.78
N GLU A 225 -18.17 -18.45 -16.04
CA GLU A 225 -17.60 -17.72 -17.20
C GLU A 225 -18.13 -16.28 -17.26
N LYS A 226 -19.45 -16.10 -17.08
CA LYS A 226 -20.07 -14.77 -17.09
C LYS A 226 -19.56 -13.88 -15.97
N GLU A 227 -19.45 -14.42 -14.76
CA GLU A 227 -18.96 -13.67 -13.59
C GLU A 227 -17.55 -13.10 -13.84
N ILE A 228 -16.60 -13.96 -14.24
CA ILE A 228 -15.23 -13.53 -14.50
C ILE A 228 -15.17 -12.58 -15.70
N LEU A 229 -15.92 -12.85 -16.78
CA LEU A 229 -15.93 -12.01 -17.98
C LEU A 229 -16.46 -10.60 -17.69
N GLU A 230 -17.49 -10.47 -16.86
CA GLU A 230 -17.99 -9.16 -16.41
C GLU A 230 -16.96 -8.42 -15.54
N GLY A 231 -16.25 -9.13 -14.67
CA GLY A 231 -15.12 -8.58 -13.91
C GLY A 231 -14.01 -8.03 -14.82
N ILE A 232 -13.65 -8.78 -15.87
CA ILE A 232 -12.67 -8.37 -16.88
C ILE A 232 -13.17 -7.14 -17.66
N LYS A 233 -14.43 -7.14 -18.13
CA LYS A 233 -15.04 -6.02 -18.86
C LYS A 233 -15.07 -4.75 -18.01
N LEU A 234 -15.40 -4.86 -16.72
CA LEU A 234 -15.39 -3.72 -15.81
C LEU A 234 -13.97 -3.19 -15.60
N SER A 235 -12.99 -4.07 -15.40
CA SER A 235 -11.56 -3.69 -15.31
C SER A 235 -11.10 -2.97 -16.58
N ALA A 236 -11.43 -3.50 -17.76
CA ALA A 236 -11.14 -2.87 -19.05
C ALA A 236 -11.78 -1.48 -19.17
N ARG A 237 -13.04 -1.33 -18.74
CA ARG A 237 -13.72 -0.02 -18.70
C ARG A 237 -13.00 0.97 -17.78
N ILE A 238 -12.56 0.53 -16.61
CA ILE A 238 -11.82 1.41 -15.68
C ILE A 238 -10.52 1.90 -16.34
N TYR A 239 -9.74 1.02 -16.99
CA TYR A 239 -8.52 1.44 -17.69
C TYR A 239 -8.78 2.37 -18.88
N LYS A 240 -9.80 2.07 -19.70
CA LYS A 240 -10.15 2.90 -20.87
C LYS A 240 -10.65 4.29 -20.47
N THR A 241 -11.33 4.41 -19.33
CA THR A 241 -11.88 5.68 -18.84
C THR A 241 -10.97 6.38 -17.83
N GLN A 242 -9.93 5.71 -17.35
CA GLN A 242 -9.06 6.16 -16.25
C GLN A 242 -9.85 6.60 -15.00
N SER A 243 -11.02 5.99 -14.77
CA SER A 243 -11.94 6.43 -13.71
C SER A 243 -11.55 5.83 -12.36
N HIS A 244 -10.77 6.60 -11.58
CA HIS A 244 -10.43 6.21 -10.22
C HIS A 244 -11.67 6.07 -9.32
N ALA A 245 -12.67 6.94 -9.50
CA ALA A 245 -13.92 6.85 -8.76
C ALA A 245 -14.64 5.51 -8.99
N LEU A 246 -14.63 5.00 -10.24
CA LEU A 246 -15.21 3.70 -10.57
C LEU A 246 -14.40 2.55 -9.97
N ARG A 247 -13.06 2.65 -9.95
CA ARG A 247 -12.19 1.68 -9.26
C ARG A 247 -12.58 1.59 -7.77
N VAL A 248 -12.64 2.71 -7.07
CA VAL A 248 -13.01 2.74 -5.64
C VAL A 248 -14.42 2.22 -5.38
N GLN A 249 -15.37 2.45 -6.29
CA GLN A 249 -16.70 1.84 -6.20
C GLN A 249 -16.62 0.31 -6.31
N LEU A 250 -15.85 -0.21 -7.26
CA LEU A 250 -15.60 -1.65 -7.39
C LEU A 250 -14.96 -2.22 -6.12
N MET A 251 -13.94 -1.55 -5.58
CA MET A 251 -13.25 -2.04 -4.38
C MET A 251 -14.18 -2.15 -3.18
N LYS A 252 -15.00 -1.11 -2.96
CA LYS A 252 -16.03 -1.13 -1.92
C LYS A 252 -17.11 -2.20 -2.18
N HIS A 253 -17.50 -2.40 -3.43
CA HIS A 253 -18.45 -3.46 -3.79
C HIS A 253 -17.90 -4.84 -3.44
N GLN A 254 -16.65 -5.14 -3.82
CA GLN A 254 -16.00 -6.41 -3.52
C GLN A 254 -15.83 -6.63 -2.01
N LEU A 255 -15.50 -5.57 -1.26
CA LEU A 255 -15.46 -5.62 0.20
C LEU A 255 -16.83 -6.03 0.77
N MET A 256 -17.91 -5.42 0.29
CA MET A 256 -19.26 -5.76 0.73
C MET A 256 -19.70 -7.16 0.32
N MET A 257 -19.28 -7.63 -0.86
CA MET A 257 -19.52 -9.02 -1.29
C MET A 257 -18.83 -10.04 -0.38
N ALA A 258 -17.64 -9.72 0.11
CA ALA A 258 -16.90 -10.56 1.06
C ALA A 258 -17.31 -10.34 2.53
N TYR A 259 -18.19 -9.37 2.83
CA TYR A 259 -18.36 -8.87 4.19
C TYR A 259 -18.89 -9.95 5.14
N GLU A 260 -20.01 -10.58 4.82
CA GLU A 260 -20.63 -11.57 5.72
C GLU A 260 -19.77 -12.86 5.85
N SER A 261 -19.09 -13.28 4.79
CA SER A 261 -18.35 -14.55 4.76
C SER A 261 -16.92 -14.46 5.30
N ALA A 262 -16.23 -13.35 5.07
CA ALA A 262 -14.80 -13.22 5.30
C ALA A 262 -14.39 -12.02 6.19
N ILE A 263 -15.27 -11.06 6.46
CA ILE A 263 -14.87 -9.82 7.18
C ILE A 263 -15.57 -9.69 8.53
N LYS A 264 -16.89 -9.83 8.54
CA LYS A 264 -17.73 -9.62 9.71
C LYS A 264 -17.37 -10.60 10.81
N ASN A 265 -17.14 -10.08 12.02
CA ASN A 265 -16.70 -10.84 13.19
C ASN A 265 -15.41 -11.68 12.97
N LYS A 266 -14.59 -11.32 11.98
CA LYS A 266 -13.29 -11.93 11.69
C LYS A 266 -12.19 -10.94 12.01
N LYS A 267 -11.02 -11.44 12.43
CA LYS A 267 -9.82 -10.61 12.51
C LYS A 267 -9.24 -10.45 11.11
N VAL A 268 -9.24 -9.23 10.59
CA VAL A 268 -8.89 -8.93 9.21
C VAL A 268 -7.64 -8.05 9.15
N LEU A 269 -6.66 -8.49 8.38
CA LEU A 269 -5.57 -7.66 7.92
C LEU A 269 -5.91 -7.13 6.53
N VAL A 270 -5.62 -5.88 6.26
CA VAL A 270 -5.74 -5.25 4.94
C VAL A 270 -4.39 -4.68 4.57
N LYS A 271 -3.87 -4.99 3.37
CA LYS A 271 -2.67 -4.34 2.81
C LYS A 271 -2.98 -3.84 1.41
N MET A 272 -2.90 -2.52 1.24
CA MET A 272 -3.11 -1.83 -0.03
C MET A 272 -2.28 -0.54 -0.04
N GLY A 273 -2.16 0.11 -1.20
CA GLY A 273 -1.61 1.44 -1.34
C GLY A 273 -2.27 2.40 -0.36
N ALA A 274 -1.47 3.30 0.21
CA ALA A 274 -1.88 4.12 1.35
C ALA A 274 -3.21 4.84 1.09
N MET A 275 -3.38 5.42 -0.10
CA MET A 275 -4.63 6.02 -0.56
C MET A 275 -5.92 5.22 -0.27
N HIS A 276 -5.88 3.89 -0.29
CA HIS A 276 -7.04 3.02 -0.07
C HIS A 276 -7.30 2.69 1.41
N CYS A 277 -6.32 2.91 2.28
CA CYS A 277 -6.33 2.48 3.67
C CYS A 277 -6.65 3.59 4.68
N ALA A 278 -6.83 4.85 4.28
CA ALA A 278 -7.14 5.92 5.23
C ALA A 278 -8.54 5.76 5.86
N ARG A 279 -8.69 6.04 7.16
CA ARG A 279 -10.00 6.08 7.86
C ARG A 279 -10.89 7.23 7.37
N GLY A 280 -10.30 8.33 6.93
CA GLY A 280 -10.99 9.54 6.49
C GLY A 280 -11.05 9.66 4.96
N GLU A 281 -11.10 10.92 4.51
CA GLU A 281 -10.89 11.24 3.09
C GLU A 281 -9.45 10.86 2.70
N SER A 282 -9.29 10.13 1.59
CA SER A 282 -7.98 9.72 1.07
C SER A 282 -7.23 10.85 0.38
N TYR A 283 -5.97 10.60 0.02
CA TYR A 283 -5.14 11.51 -0.80
C TYR A 283 -5.80 11.87 -2.15
N LEU A 284 -6.72 11.02 -2.64
CA LEU A 284 -7.49 11.26 -3.87
C LEU A 284 -8.85 11.91 -3.64
N ARG A 285 -9.09 12.46 -2.44
CA ARG A 285 -10.32 13.22 -2.11
C ARG A 285 -11.59 12.37 -2.18
N VAL A 286 -11.46 11.08 -1.89
CA VAL A 286 -12.57 10.12 -1.87
C VAL A 286 -12.59 9.33 -0.57
N TYR A 287 -13.76 8.84 -0.19
CA TYR A 287 -13.92 7.90 0.91
C TYR A 287 -13.86 6.46 0.39
N ASP A 288 -12.75 5.83 0.71
CA ASP A 288 -12.33 4.54 0.17
C ASP A 288 -12.59 3.37 1.15
N CYS A 289 -12.05 2.19 0.86
CA CYS A 289 -12.16 0.97 1.66
C CYS A 289 -11.79 1.16 3.13
N GLY A 290 -10.72 1.90 3.44
CA GLY A 290 -10.34 2.20 4.82
C GLY A 290 -11.40 2.97 5.59
N ASN A 291 -12.09 3.91 4.93
CA ASN A 291 -13.21 4.65 5.51
C ASN A 291 -14.44 3.75 5.67
N LEU A 292 -14.76 2.95 4.65
CA LEU A 292 -15.88 2.02 4.71
C LEU A 292 -15.74 1.03 5.86
N LEU A 293 -14.58 0.38 6.02
CA LEU A 293 -14.31 -0.53 7.14
C LEU A 293 -14.38 0.16 8.49
N SER A 294 -13.93 1.41 8.56
CA SER A 294 -14.04 2.20 9.79
C SER A 294 -15.49 2.48 10.17
N ASN A 295 -16.34 2.85 9.21
CA ASN A 295 -17.76 3.07 9.46
C ASN A 295 -18.49 1.77 9.82
N LEU A 296 -18.13 0.65 9.19
CA LEU A 296 -18.68 -0.67 9.53
C LEU A 296 -18.30 -1.07 10.96
N ALA A 297 -17.03 -0.92 11.35
CA ALA A 297 -16.59 -1.16 12.73
C ALA A 297 -17.29 -0.24 13.73
N ASP A 298 -17.39 1.05 13.42
CA ASP A 298 -18.06 2.05 14.27
C ASP A 298 -19.54 1.70 14.49
N SER A 299 -20.23 1.25 13.43
CA SER A 299 -21.63 0.79 13.52
C SER A 299 -21.81 -0.45 14.41
N GLU A 300 -20.73 -1.19 14.69
CA GLU A 300 -20.68 -2.32 15.61
C GLU A 300 -20.09 -1.96 16.98
N TYR A 301 -19.91 -0.66 17.28
CA TYR A 301 -19.23 -0.15 18.49
C TYR A 301 -17.79 -0.67 18.65
N LYS A 302 -17.10 -0.89 17.53
CA LYS A 302 -15.70 -1.36 17.46
C LYS A 302 -14.81 -0.29 16.83
N THR A 303 -13.51 -0.47 16.96
CA THR A 303 -12.49 0.40 16.38
C THR A 303 -11.66 -0.34 15.33
N THR A 304 -10.98 0.44 14.49
CA THR A 304 -10.01 -0.03 13.50
C THR A 304 -8.61 0.48 13.85
N PHE A 305 -7.57 -0.18 13.37
CA PHE A 305 -6.19 0.30 13.51
C PHE A 305 -5.57 0.54 12.14
N HIS A 306 -5.15 1.78 11.88
CA HIS A 306 -4.63 2.20 10.58
C HIS A 306 -3.15 2.58 10.69
N ILE A 307 -2.33 1.91 9.90
CA ILE A 307 -0.88 2.08 9.83
C ILE A 307 -0.54 2.59 8.42
N ALA A 308 0.15 3.71 8.31
CA ALA A 308 0.85 4.10 7.08
C ALA A 308 2.32 3.70 7.19
N ILE A 309 2.93 3.20 6.13
CA ILE A 309 4.36 2.83 6.10
C ILE A 309 5.05 3.29 4.82
N PHE A 310 6.18 3.99 4.96
CA PHE A 310 6.95 4.54 3.83
C PHE A 310 8.46 4.48 4.05
N GLY A 311 9.20 4.40 2.94
CA GLY A 311 10.65 4.57 2.92
C GLY A 311 11.06 6.04 2.82
N LYS A 312 12.16 6.41 3.47
CA LYS A 312 12.70 7.78 3.42
C LYS A 312 13.72 7.98 2.30
N ASP A 313 14.70 7.09 2.19
CA ASP A 313 15.79 7.10 1.21
C ASP A 313 15.97 5.70 0.63
N GLY A 314 16.93 5.50 -0.27
CA GLY A 314 17.19 4.23 -0.93
C GLY A 314 16.46 4.12 -2.26
N VAL A 315 16.05 2.90 -2.61
CA VAL A 315 15.56 2.57 -3.96
C VAL A 315 14.26 1.78 -3.88
N GLN A 316 13.25 2.25 -4.61
CA GLN A 316 12.00 1.56 -4.86
C GLN A 316 12.13 0.69 -6.11
N GLY A 317 11.63 -0.55 -6.03
CA GLY A 317 11.57 -1.45 -7.16
C GLY A 317 10.57 -1.01 -8.23
N SER A 318 10.49 -1.77 -9.31
CA SER A 318 9.49 -1.59 -10.35
C SER A 318 9.13 -2.96 -10.94
N PRO A 319 7.83 -3.22 -11.20
CA PRO A 319 7.41 -4.44 -11.86
C PRO A 319 7.57 -4.37 -13.39
N PHE A 320 7.89 -3.19 -13.96
CA PHE A 320 7.95 -2.96 -15.40
C PHE A 320 9.39 -2.94 -15.91
N LYS A 321 9.71 -3.75 -16.93
CA LYS A 321 11.08 -3.87 -17.49
C LYS A 321 11.61 -2.54 -18.04
N SER A 322 10.72 -1.69 -18.55
CA SER A 322 11.03 -0.36 -19.08
C SER A 322 11.22 0.72 -18.02
N LEU A 323 10.76 0.49 -16.79
CA LEU A 323 10.96 1.40 -15.67
C LEU A 323 11.96 0.78 -14.70
N PRO A 324 13.24 1.23 -14.69
CA PRO A 324 14.20 0.75 -13.72
C PRO A 324 13.79 1.16 -12.30
N ALA A 325 14.36 0.48 -11.31
CA ALA A 325 14.23 0.87 -9.92
C ALA A 325 14.62 2.33 -9.71
N GLN A 326 13.83 3.08 -8.94
CA GLN A 326 13.96 4.52 -8.80
C GLN A 326 14.44 4.90 -7.40
N LYS A 327 15.28 5.93 -7.32
CA LYS A 327 15.66 6.49 -6.04
C LYS A 327 14.45 7.21 -5.42
N LEU A 328 14.22 6.99 -4.14
CA LEU A 328 13.21 7.75 -3.41
C LEU A 328 13.60 9.23 -3.30
N ASP A 329 12.63 10.12 -3.52
CA ASP A 329 12.79 11.56 -3.30
C ASP A 329 11.76 12.05 -2.25
N PRO A 330 12.14 12.08 -0.95
CA PRO A 330 11.24 12.51 0.12
C PRO A 330 10.93 14.01 0.09
N TYR A 331 11.59 14.79 -0.77
CA TYR A 331 11.51 16.25 -0.78
C TYR A 331 10.79 16.81 -1.99
N ASN A 332 10.87 16.13 -3.15
CA ASN A 332 10.19 16.54 -4.37
C ASN A 332 9.23 15.49 -4.94
N GLY A 333 9.24 14.26 -4.41
CA GLY A 333 8.34 13.19 -4.84
C GLY A 333 6.91 13.31 -4.32
N ASP A 334 6.12 12.28 -4.59
CA ASP A 334 4.69 12.24 -4.27
C ASP A 334 4.40 12.30 -2.76
N LEU A 335 5.35 11.84 -1.93
CA LEU A 335 5.24 11.83 -0.47
C LEU A 335 5.81 13.08 0.21
N LYS A 336 6.13 14.15 -0.53
CA LYS A 336 6.72 15.37 0.06
C LYS A 336 5.88 16.01 1.18
N PHE A 337 4.56 15.77 1.21
CA PHE A 337 3.67 16.28 2.25
C PHE A 337 3.97 15.70 3.65
N ILE A 338 4.60 14.51 3.74
CA ILE A 338 5.09 13.94 5.02
C ILE A 338 6.55 14.28 5.33
N LYS A 339 7.17 15.23 4.62
CA LYS A 339 8.53 15.72 4.89
C LYS A 339 8.85 15.94 6.37
N PRO A 340 7.97 16.56 7.19
CA PRO A 340 8.26 16.73 8.62
C PRO A 340 8.58 15.43 9.36
N PHE A 341 7.94 14.32 8.98
CA PHE A 341 8.20 13.01 9.58
C PHE A 341 9.50 12.40 9.04
N PHE A 342 9.80 12.58 7.75
CA PHE A 342 11.11 12.19 7.19
C PHE A 342 12.25 12.91 7.92
N ASP A 343 12.14 14.22 8.17
CA ASP A 343 13.16 14.99 8.86
C ASP A 343 13.36 14.52 10.32
N ALA A 344 12.29 14.12 11.00
CA ALA A 344 12.33 13.59 12.36
C ALA A 344 12.79 12.12 12.45
N THR A 345 12.90 11.41 11.33
CA THR A 345 13.31 10.00 11.30
C THR A 345 14.84 9.89 11.43
N PRO A 346 15.36 9.12 12.42
CA PRO A 346 16.78 8.84 12.57
C PRO A 346 17.38 8.18 11.31
N LYS A 347 18.71 8.29 11.13
CA LYS A 347 19.39 7.73 9.95
C LYS A 347 19.44 6.20 9.93
N GLU A 348 19.55 5.57 11.10
CA GLU A 348 19.88 4.13 11.21
C GLU A 348 18.74 3.30 11.82
N GLU A 349 17.64 3.94 12.25
CA GLU A 349 16.55 3.26 12.94
C GLU A 349 15.21 3.62 12.30
N TRP A 350 14.27 2.68 12.31
CA TRP A 350 12.91 2.98 11.88
C TRP A 350 12.24 3.84 12.96
N ALA A 351 11.38 4.74 12.52
CA ALA A 351 10.59 5.59 13.40
C ALA A 351 9.12 5.20 13.32
N VAL A 352 8.46 5.20 14.48
CA VAL A 352 7.02 5.03 14.62
C VAL A 352 6.47 6.29 15.25
N PHE A 353 5.59 6.98 14.53
CA PHE A 353 4.92 8.18 14.96
C PHE A 353 3.50 7.85 15.38
N ASN A 354 3.17 8.05 16.66
CA ASN A 354 1.80 7.97 17.14
C ASN A 354 1.06 9.25 16.73
N LEU A 355 0.13 9.13 15.79
CA LEU A 355 -0.56 10.29 15.22
C LEU A 355 -1.76 10.74 16.06
N LEU A 356 -2.21 9.96 17.05
CA LEU A 356 -3.39 10.27 17.83
C LEU A 356 -3.30 11.62 18.58
N PRO A 357 -2.18 11.96 19.26
CA PRO A 357 -2.07 13.25 19.95
C PRO A 357 -2.07 14.44 18.97
N ILE A 358 -1.41 14.28 17.82
CA ILE A 358 -1.39 15.28 16.74
C ILE A 358 -2.80 15.46 16.17
N ARG A 359 -3.51 14.36 15.92
CA ARG A 359 -4.90 14.36 15.46
C ARG A 359 -5.83 15.10 16.42
N LYS A 360 -5.72 14.82 17.73
CA LYS A 360 -6.51 15.51 18.77
C LYS A 360 -6.22 17.01 18.80
N ALA A 361 -4.96 17.42 18.67
CA ALA A 361 -4.59 18.83 18.61
C ALA A 361 -5.17 19.53 17.37
N LEU A 362 -5.17 18.85 16.21
CA LEU A 362 -5.76 19.35 14.96
C LEU A 362 -7.29 19.48 15.08
N GLN A 363 -7.98 18.46 15.60
CA GLN A 363 -9.43 18.44 15.77
C GLN A 363 -9.92 19.48 16.79
N SER A 364 -9.13 19.74 17.85
CA SER A 364 -9.43 20.77 18.84
C SER A 364 -8.94 22.18 18.45
N GLN A 365 -8.49 22.35 17.20
CA GLN A 365 -8.00 23.62 16.65
C GLN A 365 -6.80 24.24 17.41
N LYS A 366 -6.11 23.45 18.25
CA LYS A 366 -4.88 23.87 18.94
C LYS A 366 -3.66 23.84 18.01
N LEU A 367 -3.71 22.99 16.99
CA LEU A 367 -2.71 22.86 15.94
C LEU A 367 -3.37 23.18 14.60
N LYS A 368 -2.70 24.01 13.79
CA LYS A 368 -3.08 24.29 12.41
C LYS A 368 -2.05 23.71 11.46
N ILE A 369 -2.51 23.01 10.43
CA ILE A 369 -1.69 22.48 9.34
C ILE A 369 -2.36 22.94 8.05
N ASP A 370 -1.65 23.63 7.17
CA ASP A 370 -2.22 24.14 5.92
C ASP A 370 -2.15 23.10 4.79
N ASP A 371 -1.15 22.22 4.82
CA ASP A 371 -1.02 21.11 3.87
C ASP A 371 -2.16 20.09 4.06
N ILE A 372 -2.95 19.91 3.00
CA ILE A 372 -4.16 19.08 3.02
C ILE A 372 -3.81 17.59 3.12
N ASP A 373 -2.76 17.15 2.43
CA ASP A 373 -2.42 15.73 2.39
C ASP A 373 -1.72 15.29 3.68
N LEU A 374 -0.90 16.16 4.28
CA LEU A 374 -0.41 15.98 5.64
C LEU A 374 -1.55 15.86 6.66
N ARG A 375 -2.58 16.72 6.54
CA ARG A 375 -3.79 16.60 7.37
C ARG A 375 -4.50 15.27 7.15
N ARG A 376 -4.66 14.82 5.90
CA ARG A 376 -5.27 13.53 5.58
C ARG A 376 -4.51 12.37 6.18
N THR A 377 -3.17 12.40 6.18
CA THR A 377 -2.36 11.38 6.87
C THR A 377 -2.66 11.35 8.36
N ILE A 378 -2.62 12.50 9.04
CA ILE A 378 -2.83 12.59 10.49
C ILE A 378 -4.26 12.19 10.89
N LEU A 379 -5.25 12.58 10.10
CA LEU A 379 -6.66 12.23 10.33
C LEU A 379 -6.96 10.77 9.96
N GLY A 380 -6.27 10.23 8.95
CA GLY A 380 -6.55 8.93 8.35
C GLY A 380 -5.84 7.74 9.00
N TYR A 381 -4.70 7.93 9.66
CA TYR A 381 -3.90 6.86 10.25
C TYR A 381 -3.61 7.07 11.71
N ASP A 382 -3.59 5.98 12.49
CA ASP A 382 -3.26 5.98 13.91
C ASP A 382 -1.75 6.01 14.13
N VAL A 383 -1.00 5.35 13.24
CA VAL A 383 0.44 5.28 13.26
C VAL A 383 1.02 5.52 11.87
N LEU A 384 2.13 6.26 11.82
CA LEU A 384 2.99 6.36 10.64
C LEU A 384 4.34 5.70 10.95
N VAL A 385 4.76 4.77 10.10
CA VAL A 385 6.04 4.07 10.17
C VAL A 385 6.93 4.60 9.05
N ILE A 386 8.15 4.99 9.39
CA ILE A 386 9.17 5.39 8.42
C ILE A 386 10.40 4.54 8.60
N PHE A 387 10.81 3.84 7.55
CA PHE A 387 12.09 3.14 7.50
C PHE A 387 13.13 4.01 6.77
N PRO A 388 14.37 4.07 7.27
CA PRO A 388 15.35 5.04 6.79
C PRO A 388 15.81 4.75 5.35
N THR A 389 15.99 3.47 5.01
CA THR A 389 16.54 3.04 3.72
C THR A 389 15.69 1.93 3.13
N ALA A 390 15.17 2.17 1.94
CA ALA A 390 14.42 1.23 1.13
C ALA A 390 15.32 0.39 0.23
N HIS A 391 15.00 -0.90 0.15
CA HIS A 391 15.57 -1.79 -0.84
C HIS A 391 14.48 -2.22 -1.82
N PRO A 392 14.80 -2.35 -3.12
CA PRO A 392 13.81 -2.76 -4.10
C PRO A 392 13.33 -4.18 -3.79
N SER A 393 12.01 -4.40 -3.85
CA SER A 393 11.50 -5.77 -3.95
C SER A 393 11.97 -6.40 -5.26
N HIS A 394 12.29 -7.69 -5.20
CA HIS A 394 12.88 -8.40 -6.33
C HIS A 394 11.82 -9.20 -7.07
N SER A 395 12.00 -9.36 -8.39
CA SER A 395 11.23 -10.36 -9.11
C SER A 395 11.43 -11.74 -8.47
N ILE A 396 10.36 -12.53 -8.45
CA ILE A 396 10.45 -13.93 -8.02
C ILE A 396 11.30 -14.79 -8.96
N ASN A 397 11.59 -14.29 -10.16
CA ASN A 397 12.37 -14.96 -11.21
C ASN A 397 13.88 -14.85 -11.05
#